data_AF-F8P3W2-F1
#
_entry.id   AF-F8P3W2-F1
#
_cell.length_a   1.000
_cell.length_b   1.000
_cell.length_c   1.000
_cell.angle_alpha   90.00
_cell.angle_beta   90.00
_cell.angle_gamma   90.00
#
_symmetry.space_group_name_H-M   'P 1'
#
loop_
_entity.id
_entity.type
_entity.pdbx_description
1 polymer ?
#
loop_
_entity_poly.entity_id
_entity_poly.type
_entity_poly.pdbx_seq_one_letter_code
_entity_poly.pdbx_strand_id
1 'polypeptide(L)'
;MEDLQLAIDFANVLKDAQLDDQTMPIHPETLQCLRNPPEYPCVLDDPHERFSLDLLLATTSALEEVYDKIHKAYARLHPEDADKILSHYYMKCRMVELTGVNSLVHDTCIDSCIACTGPFVQLQKRPTCNAPHYDQQIFDETGGKEKRARQQFHTMPIGPQTQALWHDSSSAEKMKYRETTTAKILAELNIK
;
A
#
# COMPACT_ATOMS: atom_id res chain seq x y z
N MET A 1 17.48 -18.60 26.04
CA MET A 1 18.09 -19.17 24.82
C MET A 1 17.13 -19.06 23.64
N GLU A 2 15.83 -19.31 23.82
CA GLU A 2 14.81 -19.19 22.76
C GLU A 2 14.72 -17.78 22.15
N ASP A 3 14.69 -16.72 22.95
CA ASP A 3 14.65 -15.33 22.42
C ASP A 3 15.87 -14.97 21.57
N LEU A 4 17.04 -15.51 21.94
CA LEU A 4 18.28 -15.29 21.19
C LEU A 4 18.22 -16.01 19.85
N GLN A 5 17.70 -17.24 19.83
CA GLN A 5 17.50 -17.99 18.59
C GLN A 5 16.51 -17.26 17.66
N LEU A 6 15.40 -16.78 18.22
CA LEU A 6 14.42 -16.00 17.47
C LEU A 6 15.02 -14.73 16.85
N ALA A 7 15.84 -14.00 17.62
CA ALA A 7 16.53 -12.82 17.11
C ALA A 7 17.49 -13.16 15.95
N ILE A 8 18.22 -14.29 16.06
CA ILE A 8 19.09 -14.79 14.99
C ILE A 8 18.27 -15.17 13.75
N ASP A 9 17.13 -15.83 13.92
CA ASP A 9 16.26 -16.22 12.82
C ASP A 9 15.74 -14.99 12.06
N PHE A 10 15.31 -13.95 12.77
CA PHE A 10 14.96 -12.67 12.14
C PHE A 10 16.15 -11.99 11.46
N ALA A 11 17.33 -11.99 12.09
CA ALA A 11 18.53 -11.40 11.50
C ALA A 11 18.90 -12.09 10.18
N ASN A 12 18.75 -13.42 10.10
CA ASN A 12 18.99 -14.18 8.88
C ASN A 12 17.98 -13.82 7.78
N VAL A 13 16.69 -13.70 8.11
CA VAL A 13 15.67 -13.27 7.13
C VAL A 13 15.95 -11.86 6.61
N LEU A 14 16.32 -10.92 7.50
CA LEU A 14 16.60 -9.53 7.11
C LEU A 14 17.85 -9.38 6.26
N LYS A 15 18.86 -10.24 6.48
CA LYS A 15 20.14 -10.17 5.76
C LYS A 15 19.98 -10.41 4.26
N ASP A 16 19.09 -11.33 3.90
CA ASP A 16 18.86 -11.74 2.51
C ASP A 16 17.61 -11.08 1.90
N ALA A 17 16.93 -10.21 2.64
CA ALA A 17 15.67 -9.59 2.25
C ALA A 17 15.78 -8.87 0.90
N GLN A 18 14.91 -9.25 -0.03
CA GLN A 18 14.77 -8.62 -1.34
C GLN A 18 13.41 -7.91 -1.46
N LEU A 19 13.32 -6.99 -2.41
CA LEU A 19 12.06 -6.27 -2.66
C LEU A 19 10.94 -7.20 -3.16
N ASP A 20 11.30 -8.31 -3.81
CA ASP A 20 10.41 -9.34 -4.36
C ASP A 20 10.40 -10.63 -3.52
N ASP A 21 10.73 -10.53 -2.24
CA ASP A 21 10.59 -11.62 -1.30
C ASP A 21 9.13 -12.10 -1.24
N GLN A 22 8.91 -13.42 -1.30
CA GLN A 22 7.58 -14.03 -1.24
C GLN A 22 6.83 -13.74 0.07
N THR A 23 7.57 -13.36 1.12
CA THR A 23 7.00 -12.96 2.41
C THR A 23 6.43 -11.54 2.41
N MET A 24 6.72 -10.74 1.38
CA MET A 24 6.18 -9.40 1.20
C MET A 24 4.99 -9.44 0.22
N PRO A 25 3.77 -9.07 0.65
CA PRO A 25 2.58 -9.10 -0.20
C PRO A 25 2.52 -7.88 -1.13
N ILE A 26 3.61 -7.57 -1.82
CA ILE A 26 3.66 -6.47 -2.78
C ILE A 26 3.04 -6.89 -4.11
N HIS A 27 2.14 -6.06 -4.64
CA HIS A 27 1.53 -6.34 -5.95
C HIS A 27 2.61 -6.33 -7.05
N PRO A 28 2.58 -7.27 -8.02
CA PRO A 28 3.58 -7.34 -9.10
C PRO A 28 3.73 -6.03 -9.87
N GLU A 29 2.64 -5.30 -10.10
CA GLU A 29 2.70 -3.99 -10.78
C GLU A 29 3.40 -2.93 -9.92
N THR A 30 3.15 -2.91 -8.60
CA THR A 30 3.87 -1.99 -7.69
C THR A 30 5.36 -2.29 -7.68
N LEU A 31 5.74 -3.58 -7.66
CA LEU A 31 7.14 -4.00 -7.74
C LEU A 31 7.77 -3.60 -9.08
N GLN A 32 7.04 -3.75 -10.18
CA GLN A 32 7.50 -3.36 -11.51
C GLN A 32 7.73 -1.84 -11.60
N CYS A 33 6.81 -1.03 -11.10
CA CYS A 33 6.97 0.43 -11.02
C CYS A 33 8.15 0.82 -10.12
N LEU A 34 8.35 0.14 -8.98
CA LEU A 34 9.50 0.38 -8.11
C LEU A 34 10.84 0.18 -8.81
N ARG A 35 10.92 -0.83 -9.69
CA ARG A 35 12.12 -1.13 -10.48
C ARG A 35 12.28 -0.24 -11.70
N ASN A 36 11.16 0.12 -12.34
CA ASN A 36 11.11 0.88 -13.58
C ASN A 36 10.08 2.02 -13.41
N PRO A 37 10.47 3.13 -12.74
CA PRO A 37 9.56 4.24 -12.52
C PRO A 37 9.07 4.81 -13.85
N PRO A 38 7.76 5.08 -13.99
CA PRO A 38 7.23 5.85 -15.11
C PRO A 38 7.96 7.19 -15.30
N GLU A 39 8.33 7.52 -16.54
CA GLU A 39 9.00 8.79 -16.87
C GLU A 39 8.04 9.88 -17.38
N TYR A 40 6.74 9.59 -17.40
CA TYR A 40 5.71 10.54 -17.81
C TYR A 40 5.05 11.19 -16.58
N PRO A 41 4.63 12.46 -16.69
CA PRO A 41 3.89 13.11 -15.61
C PRO A 41 2.55 12.41 -15.40
N CYS A 42 2.22 12.13 -14.14
CA CYS A 42 0.92 11.58 -13.77
C CYS A 42 -0.03 12.74 -13.49
N VAL A 43 -0.88 13.08 -14.46
CA VAL A 43 -1.80 14.22 -14.36
C VAL A 43 -3.25 13.74 -14.43
N LEU A 44 -4.13 14.41 -13.69
CA LEU A 44 -5.57 14.18 -13.65
C LEU A 44 -6.29 15.30 -14.42
N ASP A 45 -6.11 15.33 -15.74
CA ASP A 45 -6.68 16.37 -16.62
C ASP A 45 -8.04 15.99 -17.21
N ASP A 46 -8.36 14.70 -17.27
CA ASP A 46 -9.62 14.22 -17.83
C ASP A 46 -10.80 14.54 -16.88
N PRO A 47 -11.85 15.23 -17.35
CA PRO A 47 -13.01 15.58 -16.53
C PRO A 47 -13.76 14.38 -15.95
N HIS A 48 -13.75 13.24 -16.64
CA HIS A 48 -14.42 12.02 -16.19
C HIS A 48 -13.60 11.32 -15.10
N GLU A 49 -12.27 11.25 -15.23
CA GLU A 49 -11.38 10.82 -14.15
C GLU A 49 -11.52 11.72 -12.92
N ARG A 50 -11.60 13.05 -13.13
CA ARG A 50 -11.84 14.00 -12.04
C ARG A 50 -13.16 13.74 -11.34
N PHE A 51 -14.24 13.54 -12.10
CA PHE A 51 -15.55 13.19 -11.56
C PHE A 51 -15.49 11.86 -10.78
N SER A 52 -14.83 10.83 -11.31
CA SER A 52 -14.63 9.55 -10.63
C SER A 52 -13.89 9.71 -9.30
N LEU A 53 -12.85 10.54 -9.25
CA LEU A 53 -12.13 10.85 -8.02
C LEU A 53 -13.03 11.57 -7.02
N ASP A 54 -13.73 12.62 -7.45
CA ASP A 54 -14.63 13.38 -6.58
C ASP A 54 -15.76 12.49 -6.04
N LEU A 55 -16.29 11.58 -6.87
CA LEU A 55 -17.27 10.57 -6.47
C LEU A 55 -16.70 9.59 -5.43
N LEU A 56 -15.47 9.10 -5.64
CA LEU A 56 -14.80 8.21 -4.70
C LEU A 56 -14.59 8.91 -3.36
N LEU A 57 -14.12 10.16 -3.36
CA LEU A 57 -13.93 10.98 -2.16
C LEU A 57 -15.25 11.28 -1.43
N ALA A 58 -16.35 11.50 -2.18
CA ALA A 58 -17.67 11.71 -1.61
C ALA A 58 -18.29 10.43 -1.01
N THR A 59 -17.79 9.25 -1.41
CA THR A 59 -18.32 7.95 -0.99
C THR A 59 -17.39 7.17 -0.08
N THR A 60 -16.32 7.78 0.45
CA THR A 60 -15.33 7.10 1.32
C THR A 60 -15.92 6.48 2.59
N SER A 61 -17.00 7.05 3.12
CA SER A 61 -17.70 6.56 4.31
C SER A 61 -18.88 5.63 3.99
N ALA A 62 -19.16 5.42 2.70
CA ALA A 62 -20.26 4.60 2.24
C ALA A 62 -19.76 3.23 1.75
N LEU A 63 -20.70 2.28 1.61
CA LEU A 63 -20.41 1.03 0.91
C LEU A 63 -20.11 1.33 -0.56
N GLU A 64 -19.22 0.54 -1.16
CA GLU A 64 -18.88 0.57 -2.59
C GLU A 64 -20.12 0.58 -3.50
N GLU A 65 -21.21 -0.06 -3.05
CA GLU A 65 -22.50 -0.07 -3.73
C GLU A 65 -23.07 1.35 -4.00
N VAL A 66 -22.75 2.34 -3.16
CA VAL A 66 -23.19 3.73 -3.36
C VAL A 66 -22.46 4.36 -4.55
N TYR A 67 -21.16 4.12 -4.68
CA TYR A 67 -20.39 4.53 -5.86
C TYR A 67 -21.01 3.91 -7.12
N ASP A 68 -21.26 2.60 -7.11
CA ASP A 68 -21.81 1.88 -8.26
C ASP A 68 -23.21 2.37 -8.65
N LYS A 69 -24.05 2.73 -7.67
CA LYS A 69 -25.39 3.28 -7.94
C LYS A 69 -25.30 4.63 -8.66
N ILE A 70 -24.38 5.50 -8.22
CA ILE A 70 -24.18 6.81 -8.83
C ILE A 70 -23.54 6.66 -10.22
N HIS A 71 -22.53 5.78 -10.35
CA HIS A 71 -21.91 5.41 -11.63
C HIS A 71 -22.96 4.96 -12.65
N LYS A 72 -23.84 4.01 -12.27
CA LYS A 72 -24.95 3.54 -13.11
C LYS A 72 -25.98 4.64 -13.41
N ALA A 73 -26.23 5.56 -12.48
CA ALA A 73 -27.16 6.66 -12.70
C ALA A 73 -26.60 7.67 -13.70
N TYR A 74 -25.31 7.99 -13.61
CA TYR A 74 -24.61 8.84 -14.56
C TYR A 74 -24.64 8.23 -15.96
N ALA A 75 -24.30 6.95 -16.09
CA ALA A 75 -24.33 6.24 -17.39
C ALA A 75 -25.72 6.22 -18.06
N ARG A 76 -26.82 6.24 -17.27
CA ARG A 76 -28.18 6.37 -17.83
C ARG A 76 -28.48 7.78 -18.35
N LEU A 77 -27.90 8.81 -17.73
CA LEU A 77 -28.11 10.20 -18.12
C LEU A 77 -27.20 10.60 -19.30
N HIS A 78 -25.99 10.03 -19.36
CA HIS A 78 -24.96 10.27 -20.37
C HIS A 78 -24.47 8.96 -21.02
N PRO A 79 -25.29 8.29 -21.85
CA PRO A 79 -24.92 7.03 -22.48
C PRO A 79 -23.65 7.12 -23.34
N GLU A 80 -23.37 8.28 -23.93
CA GLU A 80 -22.20 8.57 -24.75
C GLU A 80 -20.86 8.55 -23.96
N ASP A 81 -20.93 8.76 -22.65
CA ASP A 81 -19.78 8.87 -21.74
C ASP A 81 -19.76 7.74 -20.70
N ALA A 82 -20.63 6.74 -20.84
CA ALA A 82 -20.80 5.66 -19.87
C ALA A 82 -19.49 4.90 -19.57
N ASP A 83 -18.66 4.70 -20.59
CA ASP A 83 -17.36 4.00 -20.48
C ASP A 83 -16.21 4.90 -20.02
N LYS A 84 -16.43 6.22 -19.88
CA LYS A 84 -15.40 7.18 -19.48
C LYS A 84 -15.29 7.35 -17.97
N ILE A 85 -16.37 7.11 -17.22
CA ILE A 85 -16.32 7.13 -15.75
C ILE A 85 -15.70 5.82 -15.26
N LEU A 86 -14.59 5.93 -14.53
CA LEU A 86 -13.94 4.78 -13.91
C LEU A 86 -14.86 4.11 -12.89
N SER A 87 -14.83 2.77 -12.85
CA SER A 87 -15.43 2.02 -11.74
C SER A 87 -14.70 2.34 -10.42
N HIS A 88 -15.32 2.01 -9.30
CA HIS A 88 -14.69 2.21 -7.98
C HIS A 88 -13.31 1.53 -7.90
N TYR A 89 -13.20 0.31 -8.43
CA TYR A 89 -11.93 -0.42 -8.51
C TYR A 89 -10.89 0.33 -9.35
N TYR A 90 -11.21 0.72 -10.59
CA TYR A 90 -10.25 1.39 -11.47
C TYR A 90 -9.85 2.76 -10.94
N MET A 91 -10.78 3.48 -10.29
CA MET A 91 -10.44 4.74 -9.65
C MET A 91 -9.49 4.54 -8.46
N LYS A 92 -9.64 3.46 -7.68
CA LYS A 92 -8.65 3.12 -6.63
C LYS A 92 -7.28 2.81 -7.22
N CYS A 93 -7.20 2.02 -8.30
CA CYS A 93 -5.93 1.78 -9.01
C CYS A 93 -5.32 3.10 -9.49
N ARG A 94 -6.14 3.97 -10.08
CA ARG A 94 -5.72 5.29 -10.56
C ARG A 94 -5.23 6.19 -9.42
N MET A 95 -5.86 6.14 -8.23
CA MET A 95 -5.35 6.83 -7.03
C MET A 95 -3.98 6.30 -6.59
N VAL A 96 -3.75 5.00 -6.64
CA VAL A 96 -2.44 4.41 -6.32
C VAL A 96 -1.38 4.90 -7.30
N GLU A 97 -1.68 4.99 -8.60
CA GLU A 97 -0.76 5.54 -9.60
C GLU A 97 -0.43 7.02 -9.36
N LEU A 98 -1.43 7.83 -8.99
CA LEU A 98 -1.27 9.27 -8.78
C LEU A 98 -0.48 9.58 -7.51
N THR A 99 -0.66 8.78 -6.45
CA THR A 99 -0.15 9.11 -5.11
C THR A 99 0.98 8.19 -4.64
N GLY A 100 1.14 7.03 -5.27
CA GLY A 100 1.97 5.95 -4.77
C GLY A 100 1.46 5.33 -3.45
N VAL A 101 0.29 5.75 -2.96
CA VAL A 101 -0.27 5.23 -1.70
C VAL A 101 -0.95 3.91 -1.95
N ASN A 102 -0.20 2.83 -1.72
CA ASN A 102 -0.72 1.47 -1.69
C ASN A 102 -0.65 0.91 -0.26
N SER A 103 -1.43 -0.14 0.03
CA SER A 103 -1.42 -0.81 1.32
C SER A 103 -0.92 -2.24 1.21
N LEU A 104 0.12 -2.57 1.97
CA LEU A 104 0.57 -3.94 2.21
C LEU A 104 -0.10 -4.45 3.47
N VAL A 105 -0.85 -5.54 3.34
CA VAL A 105 -1.64 -6.10 4.45
C VAL A 105 -0.88 -7.26 5.07
N HIS A 106 -0.58 -7.14 6.36
CA HIS A 106 0.06 -8.21 7.13
C HIS A 106 -0.85 -8.66 8.26
N ASP A 107 -0.94 -9.96 8.49
CA ASP A 107 -1.63 -10.49 9.65
C ASP A 107 -0.88 -10.07 10.93
N THR A 108 -1.59 -9.92 12.06
CA THR A 108 -1.00 -9.53 13.37
C THR A 108 -1.61 -10.33 14.54
N CYS A 109 -0.94 -10.36 15.70
CA CYS A 109 -1.58 -10.84 16.96
C CYS A 109 -2.58 -9.81 17.45
N ILE A 110 -3.76 -10.28 17.89
CA ILE A 110 -4.80 -9.43 18.47
C ILE A 110 -4.41 -8.81 19.82
N ASP A 111 -3.56 -9.50 20.60
CA ASP A 111 -3.21 -9.06 21.95
C ASP A 111 -1.88 -8.30 22.01
N SER A 112 -0.88 -8.74 21.23
CA SER A 112 0.47 -8.15 21.27
C SER A 112 0.77 -7.20 20.10
N CYS A 113 -0.13 -7.09 19.12
CA CYS A 113 0.06 -6.32 17.88
C CYS A 113 1.33 -6.71 17.09
N ILE A 114 1.96 -7.85 17.38
CA ILE A 114 3.14 -8.33 16.65
C ILE A 114 2.70 -8.79 15.26
N ALA A 115 3.41 -8.32 14.23
CA ALA A 115 3.18 -8.70 12.85
C ALA A 115 3.64 -10.14 12.57
N CYS A 116 2.90 -10.81 11.69
CA CYS A 116 3.10 -12.21 11.33
C CYS A 116 4.06 -12.32 10.15
N THR A 117 5.29 -11.86 10.37
CA THR A 117 6.33 -11.79 9.35
C THR A 117 7.49 -12.69 9.72
N GLY A 118 8.34 -12.99 8.72
CA GLY A 118 9.53 -13.83 8.90
C GLY A 118 9.20 -15.18 9.57
N PRO A 119 9.87 -15.54 10.69
CA PRO A 119 9.64 -16.79 11.41
C PRO A 119 8.20 -17.00 11.90
N PHE A 120 7.38 -15.94 11.96
CA PHE A 120 6.03 -16.00 12.52
C PHE A 120 4.91 -16.27 11.51
N VAL A 121 5.20 -16.24 10.20
CA VAL A 121 4.19 -16.37 9.14
C VAL A 121 3.38 -17.67 9.28
N GLN A 122 4.06 -18.78 9.57
CA GLN A 122 3.45 -20.13 9.59
C GLN A 122 2.92 -20.55 10.97
N LEU A 123 3.08 -19.71 12.00
CA LEU A 123 2.66 -20.05 13.35
C LEU A 123 1.14 -19.92 13.50
N GLN A 124 0.49 -20.99 13.94
CA GLN A 124 -0.95 -20.98 14.27
C GLN A 124 -1.25 -20.30 15.61
N LYS A 125 -0.28 -20.30 16.52
CA LYS A 125 -0.35 -19.65 17.83
C LYS A 125 0.87 -18.78 18.04
N ARG A 126 0.68 -17.68 18.75
CA ARG A 126 1.72 -16.67 18.93
C ARG A 126 2.66 -17.04 20.08
N PRO A 127 3.99 -16.91 19.92
CA PRO A 127 4.94 -17.23 20.98
C PRO A 127 4.77 -16.38 22.24
N THR A 128 4.31 -15.13 22.10
CA THR A 128 4.22 -14.15 23.20
C THR A 128 2.85 -14.16 23.90
N CYS A 129 1.77 -14.13 23.11
CA CYS A 129 0.39 -14.01 23.59
C CYS A 129 -0.33 -15.38 23.69
N ASN A 130 0.19 -16.45 23.07
CA ASN A 130 -0.51 -17.73 22.83
C ASN A 130 -1.86 -17.62 22.11
N ALA A 131 -2.24 -16.41 21.68
CA ALA A 131 -3.45 -16.15 20.93
C ALA A 131 -3.44 -16.92 19.60
N PRO A 132 -4.59 -17.45 19.16
CA PRO A 132 -4.70 -18.05 17.85
C PRO A 132 -4.51 -16.99 16.77
N HIS A 133 -3.78 -17.37 15.71
CA HIS A 133 -3.57 -16.56 14.53
C HIS A 133 -4.88 -16.36 13.76
N TYR A 134 -5.60 -17.46 13.52
CA TYR A 134 -6.82 -17.48 12.74
C TYR A 134 -8.07 -17.48 13.63
N ASP A 135 -9.16 -16.98 13.07
CA ASP A 135 -10.49 -17.16 13.63
C ASP A 135 -10.78 -18.65 13.81
N GLN A 136 -10.91 -19.08 15.07
CA GLN A 136 -11.05 -20.50 15.39
C GLN A 136 -12.40 -21.05 14.93
N GLN A 137 -13.46 -20.24 14.92
CA GLN A 137 -14.77 -20.71 14.47
C GLN A 137 -14.70 -21.08 12.98
N ILE A 138 -14.17 -20.18 12.15
CA ILE A 138 -14.02 -20.42 10.70
C ILE A 138 -13.02 -21.55 10.44
N PHE A 139 -11.91 -21.57 11.17
CA PHE A 139 -10.89 -22.59 11.03
C PHE A 139 -11.46 -23.99 11.35
N ASP A 140 -12.22 -24.13 12.43
CA ASP A 140 -12.80 -25.41 12.86
C ASP A 140 -13.96 -25.85 11.95
N GLU A 141 -14.88 -24.95 11.62
CA GLU A 141 -16.03 -25.23 10.74
C GLU A 141 -15.59 -25.70 9.34
N THR A 142 -14.48 -25.16 8.83
CA THR A 142 -13.94 -25.52 7.52
C THR A 142 -12.93 -26.67 7.57
N GLY A 143 -12.62 -27.21 8.75
CA GLY A 143 -11.60 -28.23 8.94
C GLY A 143 -10.20 -27.76 8.53
N GLY A 144 -9.88 -26.49 8.76
CA GLY A 144 -8.60 -25.85 8.47
C GLY A 144 -8.41 -25.40 7.03
N LYS A 145 -9.45 -25.47 6.18
CA LYS A 145 -9.39 -25.03 4.78
C LYS A 145 -9.40 -23.52 4.65
N GLU A 146 -10.21 -22.83 5.46
CA GLU A 146 -10.25 -21.38 5.46
C GLU A 146 -9.45 -20.84 6.65
N LYS A 147 -8.47 -19.99 6.34
CA LYS A 147 -7.58 -19.35 7.30
C LYS A 147 -7.81 -17.85 7.28
N ARG A 148 -8.76 -17.39 8.10
CA ARG A 148 -9.03 -15.96 8.25
C ARG A 148 -8.24 -15.41 9.43
N ALA A 149 -7.31 -14.51 9.16
CA ALA A 149 -6.56 -13.84 10.23
C ALA A 149 -7.50 -13.03 11.13
N ARG A 150 -7.24 -13.05 12.44
CA ARG A 150 -8.08 -12.33 13.41
C ARG A 150 -7.87 -10.81 13.37
N GLN A 151 -6.70 -10.37 12.93
CA GLN A 151 -6.35 -8.96 12.81
C GLN A 151 -5.29 -8.75 11.73
N GLN A 152 -5.39 -7.62 11.03
CA GLN A 152 -4.46 -7.23 9.99
C GLN A 152 -3.95 -5.80 10.24
N PHE A 153 -2.72 -5.54 9.81
CA PHE A 153 -2.07 -4.23 9.84
C PHE A 153 -1.71 -3.81 8.43
N HIS A 154 -1.93 -2.52 8.16
CA HIS A 154 -1.71 -1.90 6.86
C HIS A 154 -0.40 -1.13 6.88
N THR A 155 0.58 -1.55 6.08
CA THR A 155 1.83 -0.83 5.88
C THR A 155 1.76 -0.06 4.56
N MET A 156 1.92 1.25 4.61
CA MET A 156 2.01 2.10 3.42
C MET A 156 3.50 2.25 3.03
N PRO A 157 3.99 1.57 1.98
CA PRO A 157 5.40 1.60 1.64
C PRO A 157 5.79 2.99 1.14
N ILE A 158 6.95 3.47 1.60
CA ILE A 158 7.45 4.81 1.23
C ILE A 158 7.98 4.88 -0.21
N GLY A 159 8.42 3.76 -0.76
CA GLY A 159 9.02 3.68 -2.10
C GLY A 159 8.11 4.23 -3.20
N PRO A 160 6.89 3.66 -3.40
CA PRO A 160 6.00 4.12 -4.45
C PRO A 160 5.53 5.56 -4.24
N GLN A 161 5.31 5.98 -2.98
CA GLN A 161 4.98 7.38 -2.64
C GLN A 161 6.10 8.33 -3.05
N THR A 162 7.36 7.94 -2.80
CA THR A 162 8.52 8.73 -3.21
C THR A 162 8.56 8.84 -4.73
N GLN A 163 8.37 7.74 -5.47
CA GLN A 163 8.32 7.78 -6.93
C GLN A 163 7.24 8.75 -7.45
N ALA A 164 6.02 8.67 -6.91
CA ALA A 164 4.94 9.59 -7.28
C ALA A 164 5.30 11.07 -7.05
N LEU A 165 5.96 11.39 -5.93
CA LEU A 165 6.44 12.76 -5.66
C LEU A 165 7.53 13.23 -6.63
N TRP A 166 8.36 12.33 -7.15
CA TRP A 166 9.37 12.67 -8.16
C TRP A 166 8.80 12.81 -9.58
N HIS A 167 7.59 12.30 -9.84
CA HIS A 167 6.93 12.44 -11.14
C HIS A 167 6.35 13.84 -11.36
N ASP A 168 6.02 14.57 -10.30
CA ASP A 168 5.57 15.97 -10.38
C ASP A 168 6.78 16.91 -10.36
N SER A 169 6.91 17.78 -11.36
CA SER A 169 8.08 18.66 -11.50
C SER A 169 8.23 19.63 -10.31
N SER A 170 7.12 20.19 -9.81
CA SER A 170 7.11 21.08 -8.65
C SER A 170 7.59 20.35 -7.39
N SER A 171 7.13 19.11 -7.20
CA SER A 171 7.51 18.27 -6.06
C SER A 171 8.95 17.77 -6.19
N ALA A 172 9.40 17.37 -7.37
CA ALA A 172 10.78 16.98 -7.64
C ALA A 172 11.78 18.12 -7.36
N GLU A 173 11.44 19.38 -7.70
CA GLU A 173 12.22 20.55 -7.32
C GLU A 173 12.32 20.71 -5.80
N LYS A 174 11.20 20.56 -5.08
CA LYS A 174 11.16 20.62 -3.61
C LYS A 174 11.96 19.48 -2.97
N MET A 175 11.98 18.29 -3.55
CA MET A 175 12.77 17.15 -3.05
C MET A 175 14.28 17.44 -3.05
N LYS A 176 14.76 18.35 -3.90
CA LYS A 176 16.16 18.83 -3.92
C LYS A 176 16.46 19.94 -2.91
N TYR A 177 15.48 20.33 -2.09
CA TYR A 177 15.64 21.44 -1.13
C TYR A 177 16.82 21.25 -0.19
N ARG A 178 16.96 20.05 0.40
CA ARG A 178 18.05 19.76 1.34
C ARG A 178 19.42 19.90 0.66
N GLU A 179 19.60 19.27 -0.50
CA GLU A 179 20.85 19.33 -1.27
C GLU A 179 21.19 20.78 -1.62
N THR A 180 20.25 21.50 -2.23
CA THR A 180 20.42 22.88 -2.68
C THR A 180 20.73 23.82 -1.52
N THR A 181 20.00 23.69 -0.40
CA THR A 181 20.19 24.56 0.78
C THR A 181 21.49 24.24 1.50
N THR A 182 21.85 22.95 1.60
CA THR A 182 23.12 22.54 2.21
C THR A 182 24.30 23.06 1.39
N ALA A 183 24.26 22.92 0.06
CA ALA A 183 25.31 23.42 -0.82
C ALA A 183 25.48 24.95 -0.69
N LYS A 184 24.38 25.70 -0.58
CA LYS A 184 24.41 27.15 -0.32
C LYS A 184 25.08 27.48 1.02
N ILE A 185 24.68 26.81 2.10
CA ILE A 185 25.24 27.03 3.44
C ILE A 185 26.74 26.68 3.48
N LEU A 186 27.14 25.56 2.88
CA LEU A 186 28.56 25.16 2.82
C LEU A 186 29.41 26.17 2.04
N ALA A 187 28.88 26.70 0.92
CA ALA A 187 29.53 27.75 0.15
C ALA A 187 29.68 29.05 0.96
N GLU A 188 28.65 29.45 1.72
CA GLU A 188 28.70 30.62 2.61
C GLU A 188 29.72 30.45 3.74
N LEU A 189 29.85 29.24 4.28
CA LEU A 189 30.79 28.91 5.35
C LEU A 189 32.23 28.63 4.86
N ASN A 190 32.48 28.63 3.54
CA ASN A 190 33.75 28.23 2.92
C ASN A 190 34.23 26.82 3.34
N ILE A 191 33.29 25.92 3.64
CA ILE A 191 33.60 24.52 3.98
C ILE A 191 33.58 23.74 2.66
N LYS A 192 34.76 23.26 2.24
CA LYS A 192 34.92 22.38 1.08
C LYS A 192 34.55 20.94 1.39
#